data_AF-M1X2U3-F1
#
_entry.id   AF-M1X2U3-F1
#
_cell.length_a   1.000
_cell.length_b   1.000
_cell.length_c   1.000
_cell.angle_alpha   90.00
_cell.angle_beta   90.00
_cell.angle_gamma   90.00
#
_symmetry.space_group_name_H-M   'P 1'
#
loop_
_entity.id
_entity.type
_entity.pdbx_description
1 polymer ?
#
loop_
_entity_poly.entity_id
_entity_poly.type
_entity_poly.pdbx_seq_one_letter_code
_entity_poly.pdbx_strand_id
1 'polypeptide(L)'
;MSRDLAIRLREGTQQSHTLAENTIFMQCLFKGIVENQPFRLMIVNLYFVYIALEQELERYQEHPVVGMIWFPELHRREHLSKDLAFYYGKNWREEIVSSSSTNQYVAHIHELADTMPELLVAHAYVRYMGELSMGSSLRTIVRNVIDLPTDKGTALYEFDSLPTTQAKKFLRRNIVTL
;
A
#
# COMPACT_ATOMS: atom_id res chain seq x y z
N MET A 1 20.17 -5.27 -24.38
CA MET A 1 19.10 -6.15 -23.88
C MET A 1 18.58 -5.54 -22.58
N SER A 2 17.46 -4.82 -22.61
CA SER A 2 16.79 -4.44 -21.36
C SER A 2 15.98 -5.64 -20.87
N ARG A 3 16.25 -6.10 -19.63
CA ARG A 3 15.26 -6.87 -18.87
C ARG A 3 14.45 -5.83 -18.09
N ASP A 4 13.23 -5.61 -18.55
CA ASP A 4 12.14 -4.82 -17.96
C ASP A 4 12.28 -4.72 -16.42
N LEU A 5 12.36 -3.51 -15.85
CA LEU A 5 12.73 -3.33 -14.44
C LEU A 5 11.77 -4.11 -13.53
N ALA A 6 10.48 -4.11 -13.86
CA ALA A 6 9.47 -4.82 -13.10
C ALA A 6 9.51 -6.35 -13.22
N ILE A 7 10.10 -6.92 -14.27
CA ILE A 7 10.41 -8.36 -14.29
C ILE A 7 11.48 -8.64 -13.23
N ARG A 8 12.54 -7.81 -13.18
CA ARG A 8 13.61 -7.95 -12.17
C ARG A 8 13.11 -7.72 -10.76
N LEU A 9 12.21 -6.75 -10.54
CA LEU A 9 11.56 -6.53 -9.24
C LEU A 9 10.65 -7.71 -8.87
N ARG A 10 9.83 -8.22 -9.80
CA ARG A 10 8.97 -9.39 -9.57
C ARG A 10 9.75 -10.64 -9.18
N GLU A 11 10.80 -10.96 -9.95
CA GLU A 11 11.66 -12.11 -9.70
C GLU A 11 12.46 -11.93 -8.40
N GLY A 12 13.07 -10.76 -8.20
CA GLY A 12 13.89 -10.45 -7.02
C GLY A 12 13.09 -10.41 -5.70
N THR A 13 11.81 -10.05 -5.75
CA THR A 13 10.92 -10.02 -4.58
C THR A 13 10.15 -11.32 -4.35
N GLN A 14 10.21 -12.31 -5.26
CA GLN A 14 9.33 -13.49 -5.23
C GLN A 14 9.42 -14.26 -3.91
N GLN A 15 10.63 -14.49 -3.38
CA GLN A 15 10.82 -15.18 -2.11
C GLN A 15 10.21 -14.38 -0.94
N SER A 16 10.46 -13.07 -0.87
CA SER A 16 9.93 -12.19 0.16
C SER A 16 8.40 -12.07 0.09
N HIS A 17 7.81 -12.08 -1.11
CA HIS A 17 6.37 -12.13 -1.33
C HIS A 17 5.77 -13.42 -0.75
N THR A 18 6.35 -14.58 -1.10
CA THR A 18 5.92 -15.88 -0.56
C THR A 18 6.02 -15.93 0.96
N LEU A 19 7.08 -15.37 1.56
CA LEU A 19 7.23 -15.29 3.01
C LEU A 19 6.17 -14.36 3.64
N ALA A 20 5.89 -13.21 3.03
CA ALA A 20 4.87 -12.27 3.51
C ALA A 20 3.46 -12.88 3.51
N GLU A 21 3.05 -13.53 2.42
CA GLU A 21 1.77 -14.23 2.31
C GLU A 21 1.62 -15.39 3.30
N ASN A 22 2.74 -16.01 3.69
CA ASN A 22 2.76 -17.12 4.66
C ASN A 22 2.95 -16.69 6.12
N THR A 23 2.97 -15.38 6.41
CA THR A 23 2.88 -14.91 7.79
C THR A 23 1.54 -15.34 8.41
N ILE A 24 1.53 -15.62 9.72
CA ILE A 24 0.31 -16.07 10.44
C ILE A 24 -0.85 -15.09 10.20
N PHE A 25 -0.58 -13.79 10.28
CA PHE A 25 -1.59 -12.75 10.01
C PHE A 25 -2.19 -12.85 8.61
N MET A 26 -1.36 -12.98 7.55
CA MET A 26 -1.87 -13.08 6.18
C MET A 26 -2.62 -14.39 5.93
N GLN A 27 -2.14 -15.52 6.46
CA GLN A 27 -2.85 -16.80 6.36
C GLN A 27 -4.20 -16.77 7.08
N CYS A 28 -4.26 -16.18 8.27
CA CYS A 28 -5.49 -15.95 9.04
C CYS A 28 -6.45 -15.03 8.27
N LEU A 29 -5.95 -13.91 7.74
CA LEU A 29 -6.71 -12.97 6.91
C LEU A 29 -7.33 -13.67 5.69
N PHE A 30 -6.55 -14.41 4.90
CA PHE A 30 -7.07 -15.12 3.72
C PHE A 30 -8.08 -16.23 4.05
N LYS A 31 -7.96 -16.88 5.21
CA LYS A 31 -8.93 -17.88 5.72
C LYS A 31 -10.20 -17.24 6.28
N GLY A 32 -10.29 -15.91 6.33
CA GLY A 32 -11.39 -15.19 6.94
C GLY A 32 -11.41 -15.30 8.46
N ILE A 33 -10.25 -15.43 9.08
CA ILE A 33 -10.04 -15.49 10.53
C ILE A 33 -9.29 -14.21 10.93
N VAL A 34 -9.94 -13.04 10.82
CA VAL A 34 -9.35 -11.77 11.21
C VAL A 34 -10.21 -11.04 12.23
N GLU A 35 -9.59 -10.69 13.36
CA GLU A 35 -10.22 -9.86 14.38
C GLU A 35 -10.09 -8.37 14.03
N ASN A 36 -11.06 -7.57 14.49
CA ASN A 36 -11.14 -6.14 14.23
C ASN A 36 -9.87 -5.39 14.71
N GLN A 37 -9.35 -5.70 15.90
CA GLN A 37 -8.19 -5.02 16.49
C GLN A 37 -6.88 -5.25 15.70
N PRO A 38 -6.45 -6.48 15.37
CA PRO A 38 -5.32 -6.72 14.47
C PRO A 38 -5.46 -6.03 13.11
N PHE A 39 -6.65 -6.02 12.50
CA PHE A 39 -6.87 -5.32 11.24
C PHE A 39 -6.70 -3.81 11.38
N ARG A 40 -7.28 -3.20 12.42
CA ARG A 40 -7.10 -1.77 12.75
C ARG A 40 -5.64 -1.40 12.92
N LEU A 41 -4.88 -2.21 13.66
CA LEU A 41 -3.43 -2.00 13.83
C LEU A 41 -2.69 -2.09 12.50
N MET A 42 -3.05 -3.00 11.60
CA MET A 42 -2.48 -3.02 10.25
C MET A 42 -2.78 -1.70 9.51
N ILE A 43 -4.02 -1.22 9.51
CA ILE A 43 -4.41 0.04 8.84
C ILE A 43 -3.62 1.24 9.40
N VAL A 44 -3.45 1.34 10.72
CA VAL A 44 -2.59 2.37 11.35
C VAL A 44 -1.16 2.30 10.84
N ASN A 45 -0.56 1.10 10.85
CA ASN A 45 0.83 0.93 10.42
C ASN A 45 1.01 1.24 8.93
N LEU A 46 0.03 0.90 8.08
CA LEU A 46 0.03 1.26 6.67
C LEU A 46 -0.11 2.78 6.44
N TYR A 47 -0.96 3.46 7.21
CA TYR A 47 -1.14 4.91 7.10
C TYR A 47 0.18 5.69 7.23
N PHE A 48 0.98 5.38 8.24
CA PHE A 48 2.28 6.03 8.42
C PHE A 48 3.28 5.72 7.29
N VAL A 49 3.35 4.46 6.81
CA VAL A 49 4.19 4.09 5.65
C VAL A 49 3.77 4.83 4.39
N TYR A 50 2.46 4.93 4.12
CA TYR A 50 1.94 5.60 2.93
C TYR A 50 2.11 7.12 2.97
N ILE A 51 1.96 7.78 4.13
CA ILE A 51 2.30 9.21 4.25
C ILE A 51 3.75 9.44 3.84
N ALA A 52 4.69 8.70 4.44
CA ALA A 52 6.11 8.87 4.18
C ALA A 52 6.43 8.63 2.71
N LEU A 53 5.95 7.51 2.14
CA LEU A 53 6.17 7.19 0.73
C LEU A 53 5.56 8.23 -0.21
N GLU A 54 4.30 8.61 -0.02
CA GLU A 54 3.60 9.56 -0.91
C GLU A 54 4.20 10.97 -0.82
N GLN A 55 4.64 11.40 0.37
CA GLN A 55 5.35 12.68 0.56
C GLN A 55 6.67 12.71 -0.22
N GLU A 56 7.51 11.69 -0.10
CA GLU A 56 8.80 11.68 -0.80
C GLU A 56 8.64 11.44 -2.31
N LEU A 57 7.63 10.67 -2.75
CA LEU A 57 7.27 10.57 -4.17
C LEU A 57 6.81 11.93 -4.74
N GLU A 58 6.02 12.71 -3.99
CA GLU A 58 5.59 14.06 -4.38
C GLU A 58 6.76 15.05 -4.41
N ARG A 59 7.68 14.99 -3.44
CA ARG A 59 8.92 15.78 -3.40
C ARG A 59 9.82 15.52 -4.62
N TYR A 60 9.87 14.28 -5.11
CA TYR A 60 10.70 13.87 -6.25
C TYR A 60 9.89 13.64 -7.55
N GLN A 61 8.69 14.22 -7.69
CA GLN A 61 7.83 14.03 -8.86
C GLN A 61 8.46 14.47 -10.21
N GLU A 62 9.40 15.43 -10.18
CA GLU A 62 10.15 15.87 -11.38
C GLU A 62 11.48 15.12 -11.58
N HIS A 63 11.86 14.22 -10.67
CA HIS A 63 13.11 13.46 -10.78
C HIS A 63 13.04 12.44 -11.93
N PRO A 64 14.06 12.31 -12.80
CA PRO A 64 13.99 11.51 -14.02
C PRO A 64 13.60 10.03 -13.83
N VAL A 65 13.83 9.46 -12.63
CA VAL A 65 13.47 8.08 -12.30
C VAL A 65 12.20 7.98 -11.43
N VAL A 66 12.01 8.90 -10.47
CA VAL A 66 10.89 8.82 -9.52
C VAL A 66 9.60 9.39 -10.13
N GLY A 67 9.69 10.41 -10.98
CA GLY A 67 8.55 10.92 -11.74
C GLY A 67 7.90 9.87 -12.65
N MET A 68 8.63 8.81 -13.03
CA MET A 68 8.06 7.71 -13.82
C MET A 68 7.13 6.78 -13.02
N ILE A 69 7.25 6.74 -11.68
CA ILE A 69 6.36 5.99 -10.78
C ILE A 69 5.37 6.90 -10.02
N TRP A 70 5.40 8.22 -10.27
CA TRP A 70 4.52 9.19 -9.62
C TRP A 70 3.12 9.14 -10.24
N PHE A 71 2.24 8.38 -9.59
CA PHE A 71 0.85 8.19 -10.00
C PHE A 71 -0.10 8.61 -8.86
N PRO A 72 -0.58 9.87 -8.83
CA PRO A 72 -1.45 10.36 -7.76
C PRO A 72 -2.76 9.57 -7.63
N GLU A 73 -3.22 8.89 -8.68
CA GLU A 73 -4.36 7.97 -8.65
C GLU A 73 -4.17 6.76 -7.73
N LEU A 74 -2.91 6.44 -7.39
CA LEU A 74 -2.54 5.36 -6.48
C LEU A 74 -2.41 5.81 -5.04
N HIS A 75 -2.40 7.11 -4.74
CA HIS A 75 -2.20 7.61 -3.37
C HIS A 75 -3.29 7.08 -2.43
N ARG A 76 -2.85 6.52 -1.30
CA ARG A 76 -3.66 5.83 -0.28
C ARG A 76 -3.85 6.68 0.96
N ARG A 77 -3.08 7.75 1.22
CA ARG A 77 -3.19 8.57 2.44
C ARG A 77 -4.61 8.99 2.79
N GLU A 78 -5.36 9.50 1.80
CA GLU A 78 -6.75 9.93 2.01
C GLU A 78 -7.72 8.75 2.21
N HIS A 79 -7.48 7.64 1.51
CA HIS A 79 -8.26 6.40 1.66
C HIS A 79 -8.08 5.79 3.06
N LEU A 80 -6.83 5.69 3.52
CA LEU A 80 -6.48 5.25 4.87
C LEU A 80 -7.00 6.21 5.94
N SER A 81 -7.04 7.52 5.67
CA SER A 81 -7.66 8.51 6.56
C SER A 81 -9.17 8.30 6.72
N LYS A 82 -9.89 7.90 5.65
CA LYS A 82 -11.31 7.49 5.73
C LYS A 82 -11.48 6.25 6.61
N ASP A 83 -10.63 5.24 6.43
CA ASP A 83 -10.69 3.99 7.22
C ASP A 83 -10.37 4.23 8.70
N LEU A 84 -9.36 5.04 9.00
CA LEU A 84 -9.01 5.39 10.39
C LEU A 84 -10.11 6.20 11.08
N ALA A 85 -10.75 7.13 10.38
CA ALA A 85 -11.92 7.86 10.90
C ALA A 85 -13.11 6.94 11.19
N PHE A 86 -13.29 5.86 10.41
CA PHE A 86 -14.29 4.84 10.69
C PHE A 86 -13.92 3.98 11.92
N TYR A 87 -12.65 3.55 12.03
CA TYR A 87 -12.21 2.62 13.06
C TYR A 87 -11.90 3.24 14.43
N TYR A 88 -11.48 4.50 14.47
CA TYR A 88 -11.04 5.21 15.69
C TYR A 88 -11.86 6.48 15.96
N GLY A 89 -12.88 6.78 15.13
CA GLY A 89 -13.73 7.95 15.30
C GLY A 89 -13.09 9.26 14.82
N LYS A 90 -13.72 10.40 15.14
CA LYS A 90 -13.32 11.72 14.60
C LYS A 90 -11.90 12.15 15.00
N ASN A 91 -11.48 11.81 16.22
CA ASN A 91 -10.19 12.20 16.80
C ASN A 91 -9.09 11.16 16.53
N TRP A 92 -9.27 10.27 15.55
CA TRP A 92 -8.35 9.16 15.27
C TRP A 92 -6.86 9.54 15.21
N ARG A 93 -6.50 10.75 14.78
CA ARG A 93 -5.10 11.23 14.74
C ARG A 93 -4.43 11.31 16.12
N GLU A 94 -5.21 11.49 17.18
CA GLU A 94 -4.74 11.55 18.57
C GLU A 94 -4.66 10.14 19.20
N GLU A 95 -5.40 9.17 18.65
CA GLU A 95 -5.55 7.79 19.15
C GLU A 95 -4.54 6.81 18.54
N ILE A 96 -4.01 7.10 17.35
CA ILE A 96 -3.18 6.15 16.59
C ILE A 96 -1.69 6.25 16.96
N VAL A 97 -1.06 5.08 17.11
CA VAL A 97 0.39 4.97 17.33
C VAL A 97 0.94 3.88 16.42
N SER A 98 1.98 4.20 15.66
CA SER A 98 2.73 3.25 14.83
C SER A 98 3.55 2.27 15.68
N SER A 99 3.73 1.06 15.16
CA SER A 99 4.66 0.09 15.73
C SER A 99 6.12 0.52 15.56
N SER A 100 7.03 -0.02 16.38
CA SER A 100 8.47 0.20 16.23
C SER A 100 8.98 -0.19 14.83
N SER A 101 8.50 -1.31 14.28
CA SER A 101 8.85 -1.76 12.93
C SER A 101 8.37 -0.80 11.84
N THR A 102 7.19 -0.18 12.03
CA THR A 102 6.69 0.87 11.13
C THR A 102 7.52 2.14 11.22
N ASN A 103 7.95 2.54 12.41
CA ASN A 103 8.82 3.71 12.58
C ASN A 103 10.19 3.49 11.92
N GLN A 104 10.74 2.28 11.99
CA GLN A 104 11.96 1.91 11.26
C GLN A 104 11.75 1.96 9.73
N TYR A 105 10.61 1.50 9.22
CA TYR A 105 10.30 1.57 7.80
C TYR A 105 10.12 3.04 7.34
N VAL A 106 9.38 3.86 8.08
CA VAL A 106 9.22 5.30 7.80
C VAL A 106 10.57 6.01 7.79
N ALA A 107 11.44 5.76 8.78
CA ALA A 107 12.78 6.33 8.83
C ALA A 107 13.62 5.93 7.60
N HIS A 108 13.54 4.66 7.17
CA HIS A 108 14.26 4.19 5.98
C HIS A 108 13.74 4.81 4.68
N ILE A 109 12.43 5.10 4.56
CA ILE A 109 11.88 5.81 3.39
C ILE A 109 12.49 7.22 3.30
N HIS A 110 12.56 7.96 4.40
CA HIS A 110 13.16 9.30 4.41
C HIS A 110 14.69 9.25 4.18
N GLU A 111 15.39 8.27 4.78
CA GLU A 111 16.82 8.02 4.52
C GLU A 111 17.09 7.78 3.03
N LEU A 112 16.30 6.94 2.36
CA LEU A 112 16.41 6.71 0.92
C LEU A 112 16.09 7.96 0.11
N ALA A 113 15.05 8.72 0.48
CA ALA A 113 14.71 9.95 -0.21
C ALA A 113 15.85 10.98 -0.19
N ASP A 114 16.53 11.13 0.95
CA ASP A 114 17.63 12.08 1.12
C ASP A 114 18.97 11.59 0.53
N THR A 115 19.16 10.28 0.33
CA THR A 115 20.46 9.69 -0.11
C THR A 115 20.47 9.06 -1.50
N MET A 116 19.40 8.36 -1.89
CA MET A 116 19.27 7.56 -3.12
C MET A 116 17.79 7.54 -3.57
N PRO A 117 17.20 8.70 -3.94
CA PRO A 117 15.76 8.82 -4.17
C PRO A 117 15.21 7.90 -5.27
N GLU A 118 16.03 7.48 -6.24
CA GLU A 118 15.66 6.48 -7.25
C GLU A 118 15.22 5.14 -6.65
N LEU A 119 15.67 4.79 -5.44
CA LEU A 119 15.29 3.56 -4.75
C LEU A 119 13.87 3.61 -4.17
N LEU A 120 13.24 4.80 -4.08
CA LEU A 120 11.82 4.93 -3.76
C LEU A 120 10.93 4.17 -4.77
N VAL A 121 11.38 3.97 -6.01
CA VAL A 121 10.68 3.16 -7.02
C VAL A 121 10.48 1.71 -6.56
N ALA A 122 11.41 1.13 -5.80
CA ALA A 122 11.24 -0.23 -5.27
C ALA A 122 10.12 -0.30 -4.23
N HIS A 123 9.99 0.73 -3.38
CA HIS A 123 8.93 0.83 -2.39
C HIS A 123 7.56 1.12 -3.01
N ALA A 124 7.54 1.98 -4.03
CA ALA A 124 6.39 2.36 -4.87
C ALA A 124 6.02 1.32 -5.96
N TYR A 125 6.82 0.26 -6.08
CA TYR A 125 6.45 -0.98 -6.76
C TYR A 125 5.73 -1.96 -5.82
N VAL A 126 6.33 -2.34 -4.67
CA VAL A 126 5.80 -3.39 -3.78
C VAL A 126 4.43 -3.01 -3.20
N ARG A 127 4.34 -1.80 -2.61
CA ARG A 127 3.12 -0.97 -2.72
C ARG A 127 3.31 -0.24 -4.04
N TYR A 128 2.40 -0.07 -4.98
CA TYR A 128 0.97 -0.34 -4.97
C TYR A 128 0.61 -1.61 -5.77
N MET A 129 1.59 -2.34 -6.33
CA MET A 129 1.31 -3.56 -7.11
C MET A 129 0.62 -4.63 -6.27
N GLY A 130 0.89 -4.69 -4.96
CA GLY A 130 0.14 -5.51 -4.00
C GLY A 130 -1.36 -5.18 -4.01
N GLU A 131 -1.74 -3.94 -3.73
CA GLU A 131 -3.16 -3.53 -3.65
C GLU A 131 -3.85 -3.47 -5.02
N LEU A 132 -3.13 -3.19 -6.11
CA LEU A 132 -3.64 -3.37 -7.48
C LEU A 132 -3.81 -4.84 -7.91
N SER A 133 -3.24 -5.80 -7.16
CA SER A 133 -3.40 -7.25 -7.39
C SER A 133 -4.46 -7.88 -6.50
N MET A 134 -4.37 -7.61 -5.21
CA MET A 134 -5.13 -8.32 -4.18
C MET A 134 -6.22 -7.47 -3.54
N GLY A 135 -6.25 -6.15 -3.78
CA GLY A 135 -7.16 -5.23 -3.08
C GLY A 135 -8.63 -5.62 -3.19
N SER A 136 -9.12 -5.98 -4.38
CA SER A 136 -10.52 -6.43 -4.55
C SER A 136 -10.85 -7.69 -3.73
N SER A 137 -9.93 -8.65 -3.67
CA SER A 137 -10.12 -9.89 -2.90
C SER A 137 -10.04 -9.62 -1.41
N LEU A 138 -9.03 -8.88 -0.94
CA LEU A 138 -8.87 -8.50 0.46
C LEU A 138 -10.04 -7.67 0.96
N ARG A 139 -10.52 -6.67 0.19
CA ARG A 139 -11.73 -5.89 0.47
C ARG A 139 -12.94 -6.78 0.72
N THR A 140 -13.13 -7.80 -0.13
CA THR A 140 -14.26 -8.73 -0.03
C THR A 140 -14.15 -9.60 1.21
N ILE A 141 -12.96 -10.16 1.47
CA ILE A 141 -12.70 -11.00 2.65
C ILE A 141 -12.89 -10.19 3.94
N VAL A 142 -12.23 -9.04 4.07
CA VAL A 142 -12.29 -8.16 5.25
C VAL A 142 -13.73 -7.72 5.53
N ARG A 143 -14.48 -7.28 4.50
CA ARG A 143 -15.86 -6.84 4.67
C ARG A 143 -16.77 -7.95 5.21
N ASN A 144 -16.62 -9.17 4.68
CA ASN A 144 -17.44 -10.30 5.10
C ASN A 144 -17.09 -10.81 6.51
N VAL A 145 -15.82 -10.70 6.93
CA VAL A 145 -15.32 -11.28 8.19
C VAL A 145 -15.49 -10.34 9.38
N ILE A 146 -15.34 -9.04 9.15
CA ILE A 146 -15.48 -8.00 10.18
C ILE A 146 -16.92 -7.41 10.19
N ASP A 147 -17.82 -7.92 9.34
CA ASP A 147 -19.20 -7.44 9.13
C ASP A 147 -19.27 -5.92 8.89
N LEU A 148 -18.49 -5.47 7.88
CA LEU A 148 -18.37 -4.04 7.59
C LEU A 148 -19.49 -3.53 6.68
N PRO A 149 -19.89 -2.24 6.82
CA PRO A 149 -20.71 -1.57 5.85
C PRO A 149 -20.15 -1.66 4.42
N THR A 150 -21.04 -1.56 3.43
CA THR A 150 -20.71 -1.65 2.01
C THR A 150 -19.79 -0.52 1.50
N ASP A 151 -19.70 0.58 2.25
CA ASP A 151 -19.04 1.84 1.88
C ASP A 151 -17.89 2.28 2.82
N LYS A 152 -17.56 1.50 3.87
CA LYS A 152 -16.61 1.91 4.93
C LYS A 152 -15.62 0.81 5.35
N GLY A 153 -14.53 1.24 6.01
CA GLY A 153 -13.53 0.37 6.66
C GLY A 153 -12.58 -0.39 5.71
N THR A 154 -12.70 -0.21 4.40
CA THR A 154 -11.84 -0.87 3.39
C THR A 154 -11.46 0.05 2.24
N ALA A 155 -11.54 1.37 2.43
CA ALA A 155 -11.24 2.38 1.42
C ALA A 155 -9.80 2.29 0.89
N LEU A 156 -8.83 1.81 1.67
CA LEU A 156 -7.47 1.45 1.22
C LEU A 156 -7.48 0.68 -0.13
N TYR A 157 -8.42 -0.25 -0.29
CA TYR A 157 -8.54 -1.12 -1.45
C TYR A 157 -9.45 -0.56 -2.57
N GLU A 158 -10.00 0.64 -2.38
CA GLU A 158 -10.89 1.33 -3.31
C GLU A 158 -10.09 2.35 -4.12
N PHE A 159 -10.28 2.40 -5.43
CA PHE A 159 -9.50 3.27 -6.32
C PHE A 159 -10.48 4.09 -7.15
N ASP A 160 -10.94 5.20 -6.57
CA ASP A 160 -11.98 6.06 -7.14
C ASP A 160 -11.59 6.55 -8.56
N SER A 161 -10.33 6.94 -8.76
CA SER A 161 -9.76 7.35 -10.05
C SER A 161 -9.55 6.20 -11.06
N LEU A 162 -9.68 4.93 -10.64
CA LEU A 162 -9.49 3.74 -11.48
C LEU A 162 -10.75 2.83 -11.42
N PRO A 163 -11.92 3.33 -11.86
CA PRO A 163 -13.21 2.66 -11.64
C PRO A 163 -13.35 1.36 -12.43
N THR A 164 -12.56 1.15 -13.48
CA THR A 164 -12.63 -0.04 -14.33
C THR A 164 -11.43 -0.96 -14.17
N THR A 165 -11.66 -2.27 -14.35
CA THR A 165 -10.59 -3.29 -14.46
C THR A 165 -9.59 -2.95 -15.57
N GLN A 166 -10.02 -2.26 -16.63
CA GLN A 166 -9.15 -1.83 -17.72
C GLN A 166 -8.21 -0.69 -17.28
N ALA A 167 -8.70 0.31 -16.54
CA ALA A 167 -7.86 1.39 -15.99
C ALA A 167 -6.80 0.81 -15.04
N LYS A 168 -7.20 -0.09 -14.13
CA LYS A 168 -6.25 -0.80 -13.23
C LYS A 168 -5.21 -1.62 -14.01
N LYS A 169 -5.62 -2.34 -15.06
CA LYS A 169 -4.68 -3.08 -15.94
C LYS A 169 -3.72 -2.17 -16.70
N PHE A 170 -4.20 -1.02 -17.21
CA PHE A 170 -3.38 -0.04 -17.90
C PHE A 170 -2.31 0.53 -16.97
N LEU A 171 -2.70 1.00 -15.79
CA LEU A 171 -1.76 1.59 -14.84
C LEU A 171 -0.73 0.57 -14.33
N ARG A 172 -1.15 -0.66 -14.02
CA ARG A 172 -0.24 -1.77 -13.74
C ARG A 172 0.76 -2.04 -14.85
N ARG A 173 0.38 -1.84 -16.12
CA ARG A 173 1.29 -2.01 -17.25
C ARG A 173 2.34 -0.89 -17.27
N ASN A 174 1.94 0.36 -17.02
CA ASN A 174 2.88 1.49 -16.98
C ASN A 174 3.91 1.35 -15.85
N ILE A 175 3.49 0.91 -14.65
CA ILE A 175 4.39 0.54 -13.54
C ILE A 175 5.35 -0.59 -13.94
N VAL A 176 4.90 -1.49 -14.81
CA VAL A 176 5.70 -2.65 -15.22
C VAL A 176 6.73 -2.29 -16.30
N THR A 177 6.43 -1.34 -17.19
CA THR A 177 7.29 -0.94 -18.32
C THR A 177 8.35 0.12 -17.99
N LEU A 178 8.81 0.15 -16.74
CA LEU A 178 9.90 1.02 -16.25
C LEU A 178 11.30 0.42 -16.54
#